data_AF-A0A2P4S9U9-F1
#
_entry.id   AF-A0A2P4S9U9-F1
#
_cell.length_a   1.000
_cell.length_b   1.000
_cell.length_c   1.000
_cell.angle_alpha   90.00
_cell.angle_beta   90.00
_cell.angle_gamma   90.00
#
_symmetry.space_group_name_H-M   'P 1'
#
loop_
_entity.id
_entity.type
_entity.pdbx_description
1 polymer ?
#
loop_
_entity_poly.entity_id
_entity_poly.type
_entity_poly.pdbx_seq_one_letter_code
_entity_poly.pdbx_strand_id
1 'polypeptide(L)'
;MLESETIQGLSSSCPPTHHRSTAPPAHTLPELLQQLGSFHQALELYGLSPDVGHQLLRQLLFHISGTTLNYLLLRKDACSWSRGIQLRYNISQVEQWLRAQGLQQSGAREMLEPLVQAAQLLQVKKATEEDAGAICSLCTVLTPQQVVKILRAYTPAAGLEERVSPALISSVEKRLQEQQAGSPGQLLVDTSHLFPVHLPFVPSPLHLDELCIPDSVDLAFLVRL
;
A
#
# COMPACT_ATOMS: atom_id res chain seq x y z
N MET A 1 6.36 -5.43 -3.48
CA MET A 1 5.41 -5.75 -2.40
C MET A 1 4.92 -7.21 -2.37
N LEU A 2 4.80 -7.95 -3.49
CA LEU A 2 4.19 -9.30 -3.47
C LEU A 2 5.05 -10.43 -4.07
N GLU A 3 5.95 -10.14 -5.01
CA GLU A 3 6.69 -11.16 -5.76
C GLU A 3 7.87 -11.77 -4.98
N SER A 4 8.62 -10.95 -4.25
CA SER A 4 9.82 -11.36 -3.52
C SER A 4 9.43 -12.08 -2.23
N GLU A 5 9.61 -13.41 -2.15
CA GLU A 5 9.40 -14.19 -0.92
C GLU A 5 10.36 -13.73 0.19
N THR A 6 9.83 -13.00 1.17
CA THR A 6 10.59 -12.47 2.31
C THR A 6 10.63 -13.45 3.49
N ILE A 7 9.70 -14.41 3.55
CA ILE A 7 9.59 -15.40 4.62
C ILE A 7 9.81 -16.80 4.03
N GLN A 8 10.91 -17.44 4.42
CA GLN A 8 11.25 -18.78 3.97
C GLN A 8 10.26 -19.82 4.52
N GLY A 9 9.84 -20.78 3.67
CA GLY A 9 9.03 -21.93 4.08
C GLY A 9 7.50 -21.79 3.96
N LEU A 10 6.97 -20.58 3.73
CA LEU A 10 5.52 -20.33 3.56
C LEU A 10 4.93 -20.97 2.29
N SER A 11 5.78 -21.35 1.35
CA SER A 11 5.39 -21.82 0.03
C SER A 11 5.46 -23.34 -0.14
N SER A 12 5.73 -24.07 0.96
CA SER A 12 5.78 -25.54 1.00
C SER A 12 4.41 -26.23 0.93
N SER A 13 3.30 -25.48 1.03
CA SER A 13 1.93 -25.99 1.09
C SER A 13 1.11 -25.81 -0.19
N CYS A 14 1.68 -25.23 -1.25
CA CYS A 14 1.03 -25.15 -2.57
C CYS A 14 1.47 -26.32 -3.48
N PRO A 15 0.55 -26.92 -4.26
CA PRO A 15 0.92 -27.93 -5.25
C PRO A 15 1.89 -27.33 -6.30
N PRO A 16 2.77 -28.14 -6.90
CA PRO A 16 3.75 -27.67 -7.87
C PRO A 16 3.01 -27.25 -9.15
N THR A 17 2.68 -25.97 -9.26
CA THR A 17 2.20 -25.38 -10.51
C THR A 17 3.41 -24.86 -11.26
N HIS A 18 3.60 -25.39 -12.47
CA HIS A 18 4.65 -25.03 -13.40
C HIS A 18 4.70 -23.51 -13.61
N HIS A 19 5.92 -22.96 -13.65
CA HIS A 19 6.29 -21.54 -13.72
C HIS A 19 6.51 -20.82 -12.37
N ARG A 20 7.27 -21.45 -11.46
CA ARG A 20 8.10 -20.65 -10.56
C ARG A 20 9.20 -20.00 -11.40
N SER A 21 9.17 -18.69 -11.57
CA SER A 21 10.32 -17.96 -12.10
C SER A 21 11.51 -18.24 -11.17
N THR A 22 12.51 -18.94 -11.69
CA THR A 22 13.79 -19.21 -11.03
C THR A 22 14.70 -17.99 -11.02
N ALA A 23 14.27 -16.87 -11.62
CA ALA A 23 14.99 -15.61 -11.56
C ALA A 23 14.83 -14.99 -10.17
N PRO A 24 15.90 -14.46 -9.57
CA PRO A 24 15.79 -13.67 -8.35
C PRO A 24 14.79 -12.53 -8.58
N PRO A 25 13.98 -12.17 -7.58
CA PRO A 25 13.05 -11.06 -7.72
C PRO A 25 13.85 -9.81 -8.10
N ALA A 26 13.46 -9.16 -9.21
CA ALA A 26 14.19 -8.01 -9.75
C ALA A 26 14.27 -6.86 -8.74
N HIS A 27 13.26 -6.76 -7.87
CA HIS A 27 13.20 -5.77 -6.80
C HIS A 27 12.69 -6.36 -5.48
N THR A 28 13.22 -5.88 -4.37
CA THR A 28 12.90 -6.37 -3.02
C THR A 28 12.26 -5.29 -2.13
N LEU A 29 11.66 -5.70 -1.00
CA LEU A 29 11.11 -4.74 -0.04
C LEU A 29 12.17 -3.81 0.55
N PRO A 30 13.38 -4.28 0.92
CA PRO A 30 14.45 -3.38 1.35
C PRO A 30 14.82 -2.32 0.32
N GLU A 31 14.85 -2.65 -0.98
CA GLU A 31 15.10 -1.66 -2.04
C GLU A 31 13.99 -0.61 -2.09
N LEU A 32 12.72 -1.00 -1.95
CA LEU A 32 11.60 -0.06 -1.88
C LEU A 32 11.77 0.91 -0.69
N LEU A 33 12.09 0.38 0.50
CA LEU A 33 12.32 1.21 1.69
C LEU A 33 13.55 2.11 1.53
N GLN A 34 14.60 1.64 0.87
CA GLN A 34 15.77 2.45 0.54
C GLN A 34 15.40 3.60 -0.39
N GLN A 35 14.60 3.36 -1.44
CA GLN A 35 14.15 4.42 -2.35
C GLN A 35 13.26 5.45 -1.62
N LEU A 36 12.34 4.99 -0.76
CA LEU A 36 11.55 5.88 0.10
C LEU A 36 12.44 6.72 1.02
N GLY A 37 13.47 6.12 1.61
CA GLY A 37 14.49 6.79 2.42
C GLY A 37 15.25 7.86 1.65
N SER A 38 15.77 7.53 0.47
CA SER A 38 16.48 8.48 -0.40
C SER A 38 15.58 9.65 -0.81
N PHE A 39 14.32 9.38 -1.14
CA PHE A 39 13.36 10.41 -1.49
C PHE A 39 13.10 11.34 -0.30
N HIS A 40 12.84 10.78 0.89
CA HIS A 40 12.62 11.56 2.11
C HIS A 40 13.83 12.46 2.45
N GLN A 41 15.05 11.90 2.42
CA GLN A 41 16.28 12.65 2.65
C GLN A 41 16.49 13.78 1.64
N ALA A 42 16.14 13.56 0.37
CA ALA A 42 16.23 14.62 -0.64
C ALA A 42 15.26 15.77 -0.32
N LEU A 43 14.03 15.48 0.09
CA LEU A 43 13.06 16.52 0.47
C LEU A 43 13.56 17.37 1.65
N GLU A 44 14.15 16.73 2.66
CA GLU A 44 14.77 17.41 3.79
C GLU A 44 15.97 18.27 3.36
N LEU A 45 16.83 17.75 2.49
CA LEU A 45 18.01 18.45 1.98
C LEU A 45 17.64 19.73 1.21
N TYR A 46 16.56 19.70 0.44
CA TYR A 46 16.06 20.87 -0.29
C TYR A 46 15.21 21.82 0.57
N GLY A 47 15.07 21.57 1.86
CA GLY A 47 14.37 22.45 2.80
C GLY A 47 12.86 22.54 2.55
N LEU A 48 12.24 21.48 2.01
CA LEU A 48 10.78 21.46 1.87
C LEU A 48 10.12 21.48 3.24
N SER A 49 9.04 22.27 3.37
CA SER A 49 8.24 22.27 4.60
C SER A 49 7.68 20.87 4.90
N PRO A 50 7.63 20.44 6.18
CA PRO A 50 7.14 19.12 6.56
C PRO A 50 5.73 18.80 6.03
N ASP A 51 4.83 19.79 5.99
CA ASP A 51 3.47 19.62 5.46
C ASP A 51 3.43 19.18 4.00
N VAL A 52 4.34 19.72 3.17
CA VAL A 52 4.45 19.32 1.75
C VAL A 52 5.10 17.93 1.66
N GLY A 53 6.10 17.65 2.49
CA GLY A 53 6.71 16.31 2.58
C GLY A 53 5.70 15.22 2.95
N HIS A 54 4.83 15.48 3.92
CA HIS A 54 3.74 14.57 4.31
C HIS A 54 2.77 14.29 3.17
N GLN A 55 2.37 15.32 2.42
CA GLN A 55 1.47 15.17 1.28
C GLN A 55 2.10 14.36 0.14
N LEU A 56 3.38 14.58 -0.15
CA LEU A 56 4.12 13.78 -1.14
C LEU A 56 4.21 12.31 -0.71
N LEU A 57 4.52 12.05 0.56
CA LEU A 57 4.59 10.70 1.09
C LEU A 57 3.25 9.99 1.04
N ARG A 58 2.16 10.69 1.38
CA ARG A 58 0.79 10.17 1.26
C ARG A 58 0.48 9.78 -0.19
N GLN A 59 0.82 10.62 -1.16
CA GLN A 59 0.65 10.31 -2.58
C GLN A 59 1.45 9.07 -3.00
N LEU A 60 2.71 8.95 -2.56
CA LEU A 60 3.55 7.79 -2.86
C LEU A 60 2.98 6.50 -2.29
N LEU A 61 2.57 6.50 -1.01
CA LEU A 61 1.98 5.30 -0.39
C LEU A 61 0.62 4.95 -0.99
N PHE A 62 -0.17 5.92 -1.43
CA PHE A 62 -1.37 5.66 -2.21
C PHE A 62 -1.04 4.94 -3.53
N HIS A 63 -0.05 5.43 -4.27
CA HIS A 63 0.37 4.81 -5.53
C HIS A 63 0.89 3.37 -5.31
N ILE A 64 1.72 3.15 -4.29
CA ILE A 64 2.23 1.81 -3.91
C ILE A 64 1.07 0.89 -3.51
N SER A 65 0.15 1.38 -2.68
CA SER A 65 -1.03 0.67 -2.21
C SER A 65 -1.93 0.24 -3.36
N GLY A 66 -2.34 1.19 -4.20
CA GLY A 66 -3.19 0.95 -5.37
C GLY A 66 -2.53 0.01 -6.38
N THR A 67 -1.25 0.17 -6.67
CA THR A 67 -0.51 -0.71 -7.60
C THR A 67 -0.44 -2.14 -7.06
N THR A 68 -0.15 -2.30 -5.77
CA THR A 68 -0.09 -3.61 -5.11
C THR A 68 -1.46 -4.28 -5.06
N LEU A 69 -2.53 -3.53 -4.76
CA LEU A 69 -3.89 -4.05 -4.72
C LEU A 69 -4.35 -4.45 -6.12
N ASN A 70 -4.10 -3.62 -7.14
CA ASN A 70 -4.42 -3.94 -8.53
C ASN A 70 -3.71 -5.21 -9.00
N TYR A 71 -2.43 -5.37 -8.65
CA TYR A 71 -1.68 -6.59 -8.94
C TYR A 71 -2.35 -7.82 -8.30
N LEU A 72 -2.74 -7.73 -7.02
CA LEU A 72 -3.44 -8.79 -6.30
C LEU A 72 -4.78 -9.16 -6.95
N LEU A 73 -5.55 -8.16 -7.39
CA LEU A 73 -6.87 -8.33 -8.01
C LEU A 73 -6.80 -8.91 -9.44
N LEU A 74 -5.70 -8.66 -10.16
CA LEU A 74 -5.52 -9.10 -11.54
C LEU A 74 -4.91 -10.51 -11.65
N ARG A 75 -4.11 -10.94 -10.65
CA ARG A 75 -3.40 -12.22 -10.69
C ARG A 75 -4.11 -13.33 -9.93
N LYS A 76 -4.33 -14.45 -10.62
CA LYS A 76 -5.02 -15.63 -10.05
C LYS A 76 -4.18 -16.35 -8.99
N ASP A 77 -2.86 -16.26 -9.07
CA ASP A 77 -1.88 -16.90 -8.17
C ASP A 77 -1.49 -16.02 -6.98
N ALA A 78 -2.00 -14.78 -6.90
CA ALA A 78 -1.63 -13.83 -5.85
C ALA A 78 -2.54 -13.90 -4.60
N CYS A 79 -3.66 -14.61 -4.65
CA CYS A 79 -4.64 -14.69 -3.57
C CYS A 79 -4.52 -16.02 -2.82
N SER A 80 -3.68 -16.07 -1.78
CA SER A 80 -3.55 -17.24 -0.88
C SER A 80 -3.27 -16.79 0.55
N TRP A 81 -3.46 -17.70 1.52
CA TRP A 81 -3.11 -17.44 2.92
C TRP A 81 -1.64 -16.99 3.08
N SER A 82 -0.71 -17.69 2.41
CA SER A 82 0.73 -17.39 2.48
C SER A 82 1.07 -16.02 1.89
N ARG A 83 0.43 -15.62 0.78
CA ARG A 83 0.54 -14.26 0.23
C ARG A 83 -0.02 -13.21 1.20
N GLY A 84 -1.11 -13.53 1.92
CA GLY A 84 -1.66 -12.69 2.97
C GLY A 84 -0.66 -12.43 4.10
N ILE A 85 0.02 -13.48 4.58
CA ILE A 85 1.06 -13.38 5.62
C ILE A 85 2.22 -12.49 5.15
N GLN A 86 2.72 -12.75 3.94
CA GLN A 86 3.82 -11.99 3.37
C GLN A 86 3.45 -10.52 3.15
N LEU A 87 2.25 -10.24 2.63
CA LEU A 87 1.76 -8.87 2.45
C LEU A 87 1.66 -8.15 3.80
N ARG A 88 1.11 -8.81 4.83
CA ARG A 88 1.03 -8.26 6.19
C ARG A 88 2.41 -7.93 6.75
N TYR A 89 3.40 -8.81 6.56
CA TYR A 89 4.78 -8.54 6.96
C TYR A 89 5.35 -7.32 6.22
N ASN A 90 5.20 -7.26 4.90
CA ASN A 90 5.71 -6.16 4.10
C ASN A 90 5.07 -4.81 4.50
N ILE A 91 3.76 -4.77 4.77
CA ILE A 91 3.07 -3.59 5.31
C ILE A 91 3.68 -3.19 6.66
N SER A 92 3.90 -4.16 7.57
CA SER A 92 4.47 -3.86 8.90
C SER A 92 5.86 -3.21 8.83
N GLN A 93 6.69 -3.59 7.85
CA GLN A 93 7.99 -2.99 7.62
C GLN A 93 7.88 -1.54 7.11
N VAL A 94 6.93 -1.26 6.21
CA VAL A 94 6.64 0.12 5.78
C VAL A 94 6.13 0.97 6.95
N GLU A 95 5.22 0.44 7.77
CA GLU A 95 4.74 1.13 8.98
C GLU A 95 5.85 1.37 10.01
N GLN A 96 6.78 0.43 10.15
CA GLN A 96 7.95 0.58 11.02
C GLN A 96 8.90 1.65 10.48
N TRP A 97 9.13 1.68 9.16
CA TRP A 97 9.92 2.73 8.52
C TRP A 97 9.28 4.11 8.73
N LEU A 98 7.97 4.25 8.53
CA LEU A 98 7.24 5.49 8.83
C LEU A 98 7.42 5.92 10.29
N ARG A 99 7.45 4.97 11.25
CA ARG A 99 7.69 5.26 12.67
C ARG A 99 9.11 5.76 12.91
N ALA A 100 10.09 5.09 12.32
CA ALA A 100 11.51 5.43 12.47
C ALA A 100 11.83 6.81 11.90
N GLN A 101 11.12 7.26 10.85
CA GLN A 101 11.28 8.61 10.28
C GLN A 101 10.42 9.69 10.96
N GLY A 102 9.63 9.35 11.99
CA GLY A 102 8.75 10.32 12.66
C GLY A 102 7.48 10.69 11.86
N LEU A 103 7.16 9.96 10.80
CA LEU A 103 6.10 10.29 9.82
C LEU A 103 4.72 9.75 10.22
N GLN A 104 4.47 9.49 11.51
CA GLN A 104 3.20 8.88 11.98
C GLN A 104 1.99 9.79 11.78
N GLN A 105 2.18 11.10 11.82
CA GLN A 105 1.10 12.09 11.69
C GLN A 105 0.92 12.55 10.23
N SER A 106 1.65 11.96 9.27
CA SER A 106 1.63 12.37 7.87
C SER A 106 0.35 12.00 7.11
N GLY A 107 -0.51 11.16 7.68
CA GLY A 107 -1.67 10.60 6.97
C GLY A 107 -1.31 9.55 5.91
N ALA A 108 -0.02 9.15 5.82
CA ALA A 108 0.45 8.23 4.79
C ALA A 108 0.16 6.75 5.14
N ARG A 109 0.10 6.41 6.43
CA ARG A 109 -0.21 5.05 6.91
C ARG A 109 -1.61 4.62 6.43
N GLU A 110 -2.57 5.53 6.49
CA GLU A 110 -3.97 5.34 6.12
C GLU A 110 -4.12 4.92 4.66
N MET A 111 -3.18 5.30 3.79
CA MET A 111 -3.18 4.88 2.39
C MET A 111 -2.91 3.38 2.21
N LEU A 112 -2.36 2.71 3.22
CA LEU A 112 -2.12 1.27 3.22
C LEU A 112 -3.34 0.46 3.70
N GLU A 113 -4.38 1.10 4.24
CA GLU A 113 -5.55 0.42 4.80
C GLU A 113 -6.24 -0.56 3.83
N PRO A 114 -6.42 -0.26 2.51
CA PRO A 114 -6.94 -1.25 1.57
C PRO A 114 -6.09 -2.53 1.49
N LEU A 115 -4.76 -2.41 1.59
CA LEU A 115 -3.87 -3.57 1.60
C LEU A 115 -3.92 -4.33 2.92
N VAL A 116 -4.08 -3.62 4.05
CA VAL A 116 -4.26 -4.24 5.37
C VAL A 116 -5.51 -5.12 5.34
N GLN A 117 -6.65 -4.58 4.89
CA GLN A 117 -7.90 -5.33 4.77
C GLN A 117 -7.78 -6.49 3.80
N ALA A 118 -7.13 -6.31 2.65
CA ALA A 118 -6.90 -7.40 1.70
C ALA A 118 -6.03 -8.52 2.31
N ALA A 119 -4.95 -8.17 3.02
CA ALA A 119 -4.08 -9.14 3.68
C ALA A 119 -4.80 -9.92 4.78
N GLN A 120 -5.68 -9.25 5.54
CA GLN A 120 -6.50 -9.88 6.56
C GLN A 120 -7.59 -10.76 5.95
N LEU A 121 -8.27 -10.29 4.89
CA LEU A 121 -9.27 -11.05 4.15
C LEU A 121 -8.70 -12.38 3.64
N LEU A 122 -7.45 -12.38 3.16
CA LEU A 122 -6.77 -13.62 2.75
C LEU A 122 -6.56 -14.60 3.92
N GLN A 123 -6.47 -14.13 5.16
CA GLN A 123 -6.12 -14.95 6.33
C GLN A 123 -7.29 -15.35 7.21
N VAL A 124 -8.42 -14.64 7.16
CA VAL A 124 -9.63 -15.00 7.95
C VAL A 124 -10.27 -16.29 7.43
N LYS A 125 -11.07 -16.93 8.29
CA LYS A 125 -11.92 -18.07 7.89
C LYS A 125 -13.01 -17.62 6.92
N LYS A 126 -13.43 -18.53 6.04
CA LYS A 126 -14.32 -18.26 4.90
C LYS A 126 -15.30 -19.43 4.67
N ALA A 127 -15.90 -19.95 5.74
CA ALA A 127 -16.70 -21.17 5.67
C ALA A 127 -18.17 -20.97 6.06
N THR A 128 -18.44 -20.12 7.04
CA THR A 128 -19.75 -19.99 7.68
C THR A 128 -20.40 -18.62 7.44
N GLU A 129 -21.72 -18.50 7.68
CA GLU A 129 -22.40 -17.20 7.64
C GLU A 129 -21.90 -16.22 8.71
N GLU A 130 -21.37 -16.73 9.83
CA GLU A 130 -20.68 -15.91 10.82
C GLU A 130 -19.38 -15.32 10.25
N ASP A 131 -18.60 -16.12 9.52
CA ASP A 131 -17.42 -15.65 8.80
C ASP A 131 -17.79 -14.59 7.75
N ALA A 132 -18.93 -14.74 7.05
CA ALA A 132 -19.42 -13.72 6.12
C ALA A 132 -19.69 -12.39 6.83
N GLY A 133 -20.30 -12.41 8.02
CA GLY A 133 -20.51 -11.22 8.85
C GLY A 133 -19.19 -10.59 9.31
N ALA A 134 -18.22 -11.41 9.71
CA ALA A 134 -16.88 -10.95 10.11
C ALA A 134 -16.13 -10.31 8.94
N ILE A 135 -16.20 -10.89 7.73
CA ILE A 135 -15.62 -10.33 6.51
C ILE A 135 -16.24 -8.95 6.20
N CYS A 136 -17.56 -8.81 6.31
CA CYS A 136 -18.22 -7.52 6.06
C CYS A 136 -17.80 -6.45 7.07
N SER A 137 -17.62 -6.84 8.33
CA SER A 137 -17.17 -5.93 9.40
C SER A 137 -15.70 -5.52 9.22
N LEU A 138 -14.89 -6.38 8.61
CA LEU A 138 -13.48 -6.15 8.34
C LEU A 138 -13.27 -5.26 7.11
N CYS A 139 -13.99 -5.51 6.03
CA CYS A 139 -13.80 -4.84 4.74
C CYS A 139 -14.63 -3.55 4.65
N THR A 140 -14.18 -2.51 5.36
CA THR A 140 -14.84 -1.20 5.38
C THR A 140 -14.33 -0.23 4.31
N VAL A 141 -13.12 -0.45 3.78
CA VAL A 141 -12.47 0.42 2.78
C VAL A 141 -12.45 -0.23 1.40
N LEU A 142 -12.36 -1.56 1.33
CA LEU A 142 -12.44 -2.28 0.06
C LEU A 142 -13.86 -2.22 -0.52
N THR A 143 -13.97 -2.04 -1.83
CA THR A 143 -15.28 -2.07 -2.51
C THR A 143 -15.84 -3.49 -2.53
N PRO A 144 -17.18 -3.66 -2.64
CA PRO A 144 -17.78 -4.99 -2.68
C PRO A 144 -17.21 -5.85 -3.84
N GLN A 145 -16.93 -5.21 -4.98
CA GLN A 145 -16.34 -5.86 -6.15
C GLN A 145 -14.91 -6.35 -5.89
N GLN A 146 -14.10 -5.59 -5.13
CA GLN A 146 -12.76 -5.99 -4.74
C GLN A 146 -12.79 -7.19 -3.79
N VAL A 147 -13.64 -7.16 -2.77
CA VAL A 147 -13.79 -8.26 -1.80
C VAL A 147 -14.22 -9.54 -2.53
N VAL A 148 -15.25 -9.45 -3.37
CA VAL A 148 -15.75 -10.58 -4.16
C VAL A 148 -14.67 -11.12 -5.10
N LYS A 149 -13.89 -10.24 -5.75
CA LYS A 149 -12.79 -10.65 -6.62
C LYS A 149 -11.73 -11.44 -5.87
N ILE A 150 -11.31 -10.98 -4.67
CA ILE A 150 -10.33 -11.66 -3.83
C ILE A 150 -10.87 -13.03 -3.39
N LEU A 151 -12.11 -13.11 -2.92
CA LEU A 151 -12.72 -14.38 -2.50
C LEU A 151 -12.83 -15.39 -3.66
N ARG A 152 -13.19 -14.93 -4.87
CA ARG A 152 -13.25 -15.79 -6.07
C ARG A 152 -11.88 -16.25 -6.56
N ALA A 153 -10.85 -15.42 -6.41
CA ALA A 153 -9.47 -15.72 -6.80
C ALA A 153 -8.70 -16.51 -5.73
N TYR A 154 -9.26 -16.67 -4.53
CA TYR A 154 -8.60 -17.35 -3.42
C TYR A 154 -8.25 -18.80 -3.75
N THR A 155 -6.96 -19.12 -3.64
CA THR A 155 -6.42 -20.47 -3.83
C THR A 155 -6.12 -21.07 -2.46
N PRO A 156 -6.93 -22.06 -2.00
CA PRO A 156 -6.77 -22.67 -0.69
C PRO A 156 -5.51 -23.54 -0.62
N ALA A 157 -4.90 -23.61 0.57
CA ALA A 157 -3.79 -24.52 0.83
C ALA A 157 -4.28 -25.98 0.85
N ALA A 158 -3.59 -26.86 0.12
CA ALA A 158 -4.01 -28.25 -0.05
C ALA A 158 -4.06 -29.00 1.29
N GLY A 159 -5.22 -29.57 1.62
CA GLY A 159 -5.43 -30.35 2.85
C GLY A 159 -5.56 -29.53 4.14
N LEU A 160 -5.49 -28.19 4.06
CA LEU A 160 -5.65 -27.29 5.22
C LEU A 160 -6.86 -26.38 5.10
N GLU A 161 -7.25 -26.03 3.87
CA GLU A 161 -8.35 -25.11 3.61
C GLU A 161 -9.30 -25.64 2.54
N GLU A 162 -10.58 -25.31 2.69
CA GLU A 162 -11.59 -25.56 1.67
C GLU A 162 -11.71 -24.38 0.72
N ARG A 163 -12.20 -24.66 -0.48
CA ARG A 163 -12.50 -23.59 -1.44
C ARG A 163 -13.69 -22.78 -0.94
N VAL A 164 -13.60 -21.46 -1.07
CA VAL A 164 -14.69 -20.55 -0.69
C VAL A 164 -15.96 -20.90 -1.48
N SER A 165 -17.06 -21.11 -0.76
CA SER A 165 -18.32 -21.53 -1.39
C SER A 165 -18.97 -20.36 -2.17
N PRO A 166 -19.61 -20.62 -3.33
CA PRO A 166 -20.35 -19.57 -4.06
C PRO A 166 -21.48 -18.94 -3.25
N ALA A 167 -22.08 -19.71 -2.33
CA ALA A 167 -23.11 -19.24 -1.42
C ALA A 167 -22.55 -18.17 -0.45
N LEU A 168 -21.40 -18.42 0.16
CA LEU A 168 -20.73 -17.45 1.03
C LEU A 168 -20.37 -16.17 0.27
N ILE A 169 -19.81 -16.29 -0.94
CA ILE A 169 -19.45 -15.15 -1.77
C ILE A 169 -20.69 -14.29 -2.07
N SER A 170 -21.82 -14.93 -2.40
CA SER A 170 -23.08 -14.24 -2.68
C SER A 170 -23.65 -13.56 -1.42
N SER A 171 -23.53 -14.20 -0.25
CA SER A 171 -23.92 -13.63 1.04
C SER A 171 -23.10 -12.38 1.37
N VAL A 172 -21.77 -12.45 1.24
CA VAL A 172 -20.86 -11.31 1.45
C VAL A 172 -21.14 -10.18 0.45
N GLU A 173 -21.31 -10.50 -0.83
CA GLU A 173 -21.61 -9.51 -1.88
C GLU A 173 -22.88 -8.73 -1.56
N LYS A 174 -23.96 -9.43 -1.21
CA LYS A 174 -25.25 -8.82 -0.86
C LYS A 174 -25.12 -7.91 0.36
N ARG A 175 -24.51 -8.39 1.44
CA ARG A 175 -24.35 -7.63 2.69
C ARG A 175 -23.52 -6.36 2.49
N LEU A 176 -22.42 -6.46 1.75
CA LEU A 176 -21.55 -5.30 1.45
C LEU A 176 -22.25 -4.29 0.53
N GLN A 177 -23.03 -4.74 -0.45
CA GLN A 177 -23.82 -3.84 -1.30
C GLN A 177 -24.89 -3.07 -0.50
N GLU A 178 -25.52 -3.71 0.48
CA GLU A 178 -26.48 -3.07 1.38
C GLU A 178 -25.80 -2.06 2.32
N GLN A 179 -24.62 -2.38 2.86
CA GLN A 179 -23.85 -1.51 3.76
C GLN A 179 -23.23 -0.31 3.06
N GLN A 180 -22.78 -0.50 1.82
CA GLN A 180 -22.07 0.50 1.02
C GLN A 180 -22.92 0.99 -0.15
N ALA A 181 -24.22 1.20 0.09
CA ALA A 181 -25.16 1.68 -0.92
C ALA A 181 -24.67 3.01 -1.53
N GLY A 182 -24.29 2.98 -2.82
CA GLY A 182 -23.74 4.13 -3.54
C GLY A 182 -22.21 4.13 -3.70
N SER A 183 -21.49 3.13 -3.17
CA SER A 183 -20.07 2.97 -3.48
C SER A 183 -19.87 2.76 -4.98
N PRO A 184 -18.88 3.41 -5.61
CA PRO A 184 -18.55 3.16 -7.00
C PRO A 184 -18.23 1.68 -7.20
N GLY A 185 -18.81 1.07 -8.25
CA GLY A 185 -18.57 -0.33 -8.63
C GLY A 185 -17.16 -0.58 -9.19
N GLN A 186 -16.17 0.22 -8.78
CA GLN A 186 -14.82 0.20 -9.29
C GLN A 186 -14.04 -0.99 -8.71
N LEU A 187 -13.47 -1.78 -9.60
CA LEU A 187 -12.62 -2.91 -9.22
C LEU A 187 -11.18 -2.47 -8.96
N LEU A 188 -10.59 -1.72 -9.89
CA LEU A 188 -9.18 -1.32 -9.82
C LEU A 188 -9.04 0.09 -9.27
N VAL A 189 -8.05 0.30 -8.41
CA VAL A 189 -7.68 1.62 -7.92
C VAL A 189 -7.10 2.44 -9.08
N ASP A 190 -7.57 3.67 -9.25
CA ASP A 190 -6.97 4.63 -10.17
C ASP A 190 -5.65 5.18 -9.58
N THR A 191 -4.54 4.57 -9.98
CA THR A 191 -3.20 4.96 -9.50
C THR A 191 -2.68 6.26 -10.12
N SER A 192 -3.43 6.84 -11.08
CA SER A 192 -3.13 8.15 -11.67
C SER A 192 -3.78 9.30 -10.89
N HIS A 193 -4.65 9.00 -9.92
CA HIS A 193 -5.25 9.99 -9.04
C HIS A 193 -4.19 10.75 -8.23
N LEU A 194 -4.32 12.08 -8.21
CA LEU A 194 -3.48 12.98 -7.43
C LEU A 194 -4.33 13.67 -6.36
N PHE A 195 -3.90 13.59 -5.10
CA PHE A 195 -4.54 14.36 -4.04
C PHE A 195 -4.31 15.86 -4.24
N PRO A 196 -5.30 16.72 -3.96
CA PRO A 196 -5.11 18.17 -3.97
C PRO A 196 -3.96 18.57 -3.04
N VAL A 197 -3.01 19.35 -3.56
CA VAL A 197 -1.85 19.83 -2.80
C VAL A 197 -2.21 21.14 -2.09
N HIS A 198 -1.91 21.19 -0.80
CA HIS A 198 -2.02 22.37 0.04
C HIS A 198 -0.63 22.90 0.37
N LEU A 199 -0.37 24.17 0.05
CA LEU A 199 0.90 24.85 0.30
C LEU A 199 0.69 25.93 1.36
N PRO A 200 0.79 25.59 2.67
CA PRO A 200 0.63 26.59 3.71
C PRO A 200 1.76 27.63 3.62
N PHE A 201 1.45 28.87 3.98
CA PHE A 201 2.48 29.88 4.15
C PHE A 201 3.34 29.53 5.36
N VAL A 202 4.64 29.30 5.12
CA VAL A 202 5.64 29.08 6.16
C VAL A 202 6.64 30.25 6.08
N PRO A 203 6.71 31.14 7.08
CA PRO A 203 7.65 32.24 7.04
C PRO A 203 9.08 31.72 7.13
N SER A 204 9.97 32.31 6.34
CA SER A 204 11.41 32.03 6.44
C SER A 204 11.99 32.75 7.67
N PRO A 205 12.82 32.06 8.49
CA PRO A 205 13.55 32.73 9.56
C PRO A 205 14.76 33.53 9.04
N LEU A 206 15.11 33.41 7.75
CA LEU A 206 16.27 34.06 7.16
C LEU A 206 16.02 35.54 6.94
N HIS A 207 16.93 36.33 7.49
CA HIS A 207 17.01 37.77 7.29
C HIS A 207 17.67 38.06 5.94
N LEU A 208 17.02 38.86 5.09
CA LEU A 208 17.52 39.13 3.73
C LEU A 208 18.85 39.90 3.74
N ASP A 209 19.07 40.70 4.78
CA ASP A 209 20.31 41.43 5.06
C ASP A 209 21.45 40.54 5.59
N GLU A 210 21.21 39.26 5.85
CA GLU A 210 22.27 38.29 6.20
C GLU A 210 22.67 37.42 5.01
N LEU A 211 21.92 37.45 3.90
CA LEU A 211 22.20 36.61 2.74
C LEU A 211 23.45 37.07 1.99
N CYS A 212 24.33 36.12 1.69
CA CYS A 212 25.53 36.32 0.89
C CYS A 212 25.47 35.39 -0.33
N ILE A 213 25.85 35.91 -1.50
CA ILE A 213 25.94 35.10 -2.72
C ILE A 213 27.32 34.41 -2.73
N PRO A 214 27.40 33.08 -2.85
CA PRO A 214 28.67 32.39 -2.97
C PRO A 214 29.36 32.71 -4.31
N ASP A 215 30.70 32.87 -4.28
CA ASP A 215 31.51 33.15 -5.49
C ASP A 215 31.36 32.08 -6.57
N SER A 216 31.04 30.84 -6.18
CA SER A 216 30.81 29.72 -7.10
C SER A 216 29.60 29.89 -8.03
N VAL A 217 28.70 30.83 -7.75
CA VAL A 217 27.47 31.05 -8.54
C VAL A 217 27.70 32.01 -9.72
N ASP A 218 28.89 32.60 -9.83
CA ASP A 218 29.30 33.53 -10.91
C ASP A 218 28.31 34.67 -11.14
N LEU A 219 27.85 35.27 -10.05
CA LEU A 219 26.93 36.42 -10.04
C LEU A 219 27.63 37.70 -9.60
N ALA A 220 28.89 37.88 -10.01
CA ALA A 220 29.72 39.03 -9.61
C ALA A 220 29.18 40.39 -10.10
N PHE A 221 28.25 40.39 -11.06
CA PHE A 221 27.59 41.60 -11.55
C PHE A 221 26.49 42.14 -10.61
N LEU A 222 26.08 41.37 -9.59
CA LEU A 222 25.08 41.80 -8.62
C LEU A 222 25.73 42.63 -7.51
N VAL A 223 25.07 43.71 -7.11
CA VAL A 223 25.46 44.56 -5.98
C VAL A 223 24.41 44.44 -4.88
N ARG A 224 24.85 44.10 -3.67
CA ARG A 224 23.98 44.08 -2.47
C ARG A 224 23.67 45.51 -2.06
N LEU A 225 22.38 45.84 -1.96
CA LEU A 225 21.87 47.16 -1.52
C LEU A 225 21.69 47.20 -0.01
#